data_AF-A0A1B9KV98-F1
#
_entry.id   AF-A0A1B9KV98-F1
#
_cell.length_a   1.000
_cell.length_b   1.000
_cell.length_c   1.000
_cell.angle_alpha   90.00
_cell.angle_beta   90.00
_cell.angle_gamma   90.00
#
_symmetry.space_group_name_H-M   'P 1'
#
loop_
_entity.id
_entity.type
_entity.pdbx_description
1 polymer ?
#
loop_
_entity_poly.entity_id
_entity_poly.type
_entity_poly.pdbx_seq_one_letter_code
_entity_poly.pdbx_strand_id
1 'polypeptide(L)'
;MLAGVVSVPNDLKNSWNDYKKDTINWLKNKYGNKLKSVIEHTDEPNPHLHFYVVQDVSKAFDLVHDGKKVIYEDNQKAKANNTKPNKKQQVKMYKKAMQDLQDDFYNAVSKKYDLTRKSKTPRPRVAGTTEEYKEVVKQTQNLQKKVIETIEDAKKHGFRVGLAEFENNNVITKLNILNITKKRNFEDLNKQIKSLEKHKNYYKNRKDHYKQKTEKLSKEVKEFEQVVTNFYKPAYKKLNSIELENAELKKRNSILLEKNDKLSIELNAKTKMLDAVKKYFNSKWDNFINYFNSNKNTATNKHKYKNI
;
A
#
# COMPACT_ATOMS: atom_id res chain seq x y z
N MET A 1 -0.09 -8.58 13.46
CA MET A 1 -1.41 -7.92 13.33
C MET A 1 -2.05 -8.37 12.02
N LEU A 2 -3.36 -8.68 12.03
CA LEU A 2 -4.12 -8.98 10.81
C LEU A 2 -4.81 -7.69 10.37
N ALA A 3 -4.67 -7.36 9.08
CA ALA A 3 -5.37 -6.26 8.46
C ALA A 3 -6.24 -6.81 7.33
N GLY A 4 -7.48 -6.37 7.25
CA GLY A 4 -8.41 -6.74 6.20
C GLY A 4 -9.17 -5.54 5.66
N VAL A 5 -9.76 -5.73 4.48
CA VAL A 5 -10.53 -4.70 3.78
C VAL A 5 -11.87 -5.28 3.35
N VAL A 6 -12.94 -4.53 3.56
CA VAL A 6 -14.28 -4.83 3.04
C VAL A 6 -14.74 -3.64 2.21
N SER A 7 -15.20 -3.85 0.98
CA SER A 7 -15.62 -2.77 0.10
C SER A 7 -16.90 -3.13 -0.67
N VAL A 8 -17.61 -2.09 -1.09
CA VAL A 8 -18.79 -2.22 -1.96
C VAL A 8 -18.61 -1.39 -3.23
N PRO A 9 -19.22 -1.79 -4.36
CA PRO A 9 -19.32 -0.93 -5.52
C PRO A 9 -20.09 0.35 -5.16
N ASN A 10 -19.72 1.46 -5.77
CA ASN A 10 -20.36 2.77 -5.54
C ASN A 10 -21.88 2.75 -5.78
N ASP A 11 -22.38 1.83 -6.59
CA ASP A 11 -23.79 1.62 -6.90
C ASP A 11 -24.62 1.28 -5.64
N LEU A 12 -23.99 0.72 -4.60
CA LEU A 12 -24.59 0.39 -3.30
C LEU A 12 -24.35 1.46 -2.22
N LYS A 13 -23.89 2.65 -2.59
CA LYS A 13 -23.57 3.72 -1.63
C LYS A 13 -24.76 4.13 -0.76
N ASN A 14 -25.99 4.05 -1.28
CA ASN A 14 -27.20 4.37 -0.51
C ASN A 14 -27.44 3.37 0.64
N SER A 15 -27.02 2.11 0.48
CA SER A 15 -27.13 1.06 1.49
C SER A 15 -25.86 0.90 2.33
N TRP A 16 -24.89 1.82 2.17
CA TRP A 16 -23.58 1.72 2.80
C TRP A 16 -23.64 1.71 4.32
N ASN A 17 -24.50 2.54 4.93
CA ASN A 17 -24.62 2.62 6.38
C ASN A 17 -25.08 1.28 6.99
N ASP A 18 -26.07 0.63 6.37
CA ASP A 18 -26.56 -0.68 6.81
C ASP A 18 -25.52 -1.76 6.56
N TYR A 19 -24.89 -1.75 5.37
CA TYR A 19 -23.83 -2.69 5.01
C TYR A 19 -22.65 -2.62 5.99
N LYS A 20 -22.23 -1.39 6.31
CA LYS A 20 -21.19 -1.09 7.30
C LYS A 20 -21.57 -1.63 8.67
N LYS A 21 -22.80 -1.41 9.13
CA LYS A 21 -23.29 -1.89 10.43
C LYS A 21 -23.27 -3.42 10.50
N ASP A 22 -23.80 -4.10 9.49
CA ASP A 22 -23.81 -5.57 9.43
C ASP A 22 -22.38 -6.13 9.34
N THR A 23 -21.50 -5.48 8.57
CA THR A 23 -20.07 -5.82 8.49
C THR A 23 -19.38 -5.70 9.85
N ILE A 24 -19.58 -4.58 10.56
CA ILE A 24 -18.98 -4.36 11.89
C ILE A 24 -19.51 -5.40 12.89
N ASN A 25 -20.80 -5.73 12.85
CA ASN A 25 -21.38 -6.74 13.72
C ASN A 25 -20.77 -8.12 13.44
N TRP A 26 -20.62 -8.51 12.18
CA TRP A 26 -19.96 -9.76 11.82
C TRP A 26 -18.49 -9.79 12.29
N LEU A 27 -17.75 -8.69 12.10
CA LEU A 27 -16.36 -8.58 12.57
C LEU A 27 -16.25 -8.71 14.10
N LYS A 28 -17.16 -8.06 14.85
CA LYS A 28 -17.23 -8.16 16.31
C LYS A 28 -17.54 -9.59 16.75
N ASN A 29 -18.48 -10.25 16.10
CA ASN A 29 -18.83 -11.64 16.42
C ASN A 29 -17.67 -12.60 16.13
N LYS A 30 -16.96 -12.41 15.01
CA LYS A 30 -15.85 -13.28 14.61
C LYS A 30 -14.60 -13.09 15.46
N TYR A 31 -14.22 -11.84 15.75
CA TYR A 31 -12.92 -11.53 16.37
C TYR A 31 -13.03 -11.08 17.84
N GLY A 32 -14.22 -10.70 18.31
CA GLY A 32 -14.44 -10.23 19.68
C GLY A 32 -13.48 -9.10 20.06
N ASN A 33 -12.91 -9.21 21.27
CA ASN A 33 -11.97 -8.23 21.84
C ASN A 33 -10.65 -8.08 21.05
N LYS A 34 -10.39 -8.96 20.08
CA LYS A 34 -9.20 -8.89 19.22
C LYS A 34 -9.35 -7.87 18.11
N LEU A 35 -10.57 -7.51 17.73
CA LEU A 35 -10.84 -6.41 16.81
C LEU A 35 -10.49 -5.09 17.50
N LYS A 36 -9.47 -4.38 17.00
CA LYS A 36 -8.96 -3.15 17.64
C LYS A 36 -9.46 -1.89 16.98
N SER A 37 -9.60 -1.90 15.66
CA SER A 37 -10.03 -0.73 14.92
C SER A 37 -10.76 -1.14 13.64
N VAL A 38 -11.76 -0.34 13.29
CA VAL A 38 -12.43 -0.35 12.00
C VAL A 38 -12.48 1.10 11.53
N ILE A 39 -11.82 1.38 10.40
CA ILE A 39 -11.67 2.72 9.83
C ILE A 39 -12.45 2.76 8.53
N GLU A 40 -13.31 3.76 8.40
CA GLU A 40 -14.17 3.96 7.23
C GLU A 40 -13.55 4.96 6.27
N HIS A 41 -13.50 4.59 4.99
CA HIS A 41 -13.06 5.44 3.89
C HIS A 41 -14.23 5.64 2.92
N THR A 42 -14.68 6.90 2.80
CA THR A 42 -15.76 7.31 1.89
C THR A 42 -15.33 8.41 0.91
N ASP A 43 -14.09 8.87 1.04
CA ASP A 43 -13.38 9.83 0.21
C ASP A 43 -12.80 9.20 -1.07
N GLU A 44 -12.80 7.87 -1.15
CA GLU A 44 -12.36 7.09 -2.30
C GLU A 44 -13.51 6.68 -3.24
N PRO A 45 -13.22 6.20 -4.48
CA PRO A 45 -14.25 5.87 -5.47
C PRO A 45 -15.28 4.82 -5.03
N ASN A 46 -14.89 3.92 -4.13
CA ASN A 46 -15.75 2.88 -3.57
C ASN A 46 -15.65 2.95 -2.05
N PRO A 47 -16.78 3.09 -1.33
CA PRO A 47 -16.79 3.02 0.13
C PRO A 47 -16.19 1.70 0.62
N HIS A 48 -15.29 1.78 1.59
CA HIS A 48 -14.65 0.61 2.16
C HIS A 48 -14.25 0.79 3.63
N LEU A 49 -14.05 -0.33 4.32
CA LEU A 49 -13.58 -0.40 5.69
C LEU A 49 -12.23 -1.09 5.74
N HIS A 50 -11.29 -0.48 6.44
CA HIS A 50 -10.08 -1.15 6.93
C HIS A 50 -10.35 -1.66 8.34
N PHE A 51 -10.04 -2.92 8.62
CA PHE A 51 -10.13 -3.45 9.97
C PHE A 51 -8.82 -4.09 10.42
N TYR A 52 -8.52 -3.92 11.71
CA TYR A 52 -7.28 -4.37 12.33
C TYR A 52 -7.57 -5.28 13.51
N VAL A 53 -6.95 -6.46 13.51
CA VAL A 53 -7.10 -7.49 14.54
C VAL A 53 -5.73 -7.80 15.14
N VAL A 54 -5.68 -7.77 16.47
CA VAL A 54 -4.46 -8.03 17.25
C VAL A 54 -4.70 -9.24 18.15
N GLN A 55 -3.78 -10.21 18.08
CA GLN A 55 -3.82 -11.40 18.91
C GLN A 55 -3.38 -11.08 20.35
N ASP A 56 -3.86 -11.87 21.30
CA ASP A 56 -3.37 -11.86 22.68
C ASP A 56 -1.85 -12.14 22.70
N VAL A 57 -1.10 -11.43 23.54
CA VAL A 57 0.38 -11.50 23.58
C VAL A 57 0.90 -12.93 23.83
N SER A 58 0.13 -13.76 24.52
CA SER A 58 0.50 -15.14 24.86
C SER A 58 0.19 -16.18 23.76
N LYS A 59 -0.46 -15.79 22.66
CA LYS A 59 -0.93 -16.72 21.63
C LYS A 59 -0.21 -16.50 20.30
N ALA A 60 -0.02 -17.58 19.55
CA ALA A 60 0.51 -17.53 18.21
C ALA A 60 -0.36 -16.63 17.31
N PHE A 61 0.30 -15.74 16.58
CA PHE A 61 -0.36 -14.78 15.70
C PHE A 61 -1.17 -15.46 14.58
N ASP A 62 -0.67 -16.58 14.05
CA ASP A 62 -1.30 -17.35 12.97
C ASP A 62 -2.73 -17.81 13.29
N LEU A 63 -3.06 -17.95 14.57
CA LEU A 63 -4.39 -18.37 15.03
C LEU A 63 -5.50 -17.35 14.72
N VAL A 64 -5.18 -16.10 14.39
CA VAL A 64 -6.17 -15.07 14.04
C VAL A 64 -6.59 -15.13 12.56
N HIS A 65 -5.75 -15.69 11.69
CA HIS A 65 -6.03 -15.80 10.27
C HIS A 65 -6.48 -17.23 9.95
N ASP A 66 -7.73 -17.43 9.49
CA ASP A 66 -8.32 -18.78 9.31
C ASP A 66 -7.43 -19.72 8.48
N GLY A 67 -6.88 -19.23 7.36
CA GLY A 67 -5.95 -20.01 6.53
C GLY A 67 -4.62 -20.37 7.22
N LYS A 68 -4.05 -19.48 8.05
CA LYS A 68 -2.79 -19.77 8.75
C LYS A 68 -3.02 -20.62 10.00
N LYS A 69 -4.15 -20.44 10.66
CA LYS A 69 -4.60 -21.23 11.81
C LYS A 69 -4.60 -22.72 11.47
N VAL A 70 -5.21 -23.12 10.35
CA VAL A 70 -5.25 -24.54 9.96
C VAL A 70 -3.86 -25.11 9.64
N ILE A 71 -2.93 -24.31 9.11
CA ILE A 71 -1.54 -24.71 8.89
C ILE A 71 -0.79 -24.85 10.22
N TYR A 72 -1.00 -23.90 11.14
CA TYR A 72 -0.41 -23.93 12.47
C TYR A 72 -0.85 -25.17 13.24
N GLU A 73 -2.14 -25.47 13.27
CA GLU A 73 -2.70 -26.66 13.92
C GLU A 73 -2.18 -27.96 13.30
N ASP A 74 -2.06 -28.02 11.97
CA ASP A 74 -1.47 -29.16 11.27
C ASP A 74 0.01 -29.36 11.64
N ASN A 75 0.80 -28.29 11.69
CA ASN A 75 2.21 -28.36 12.12
C ASN A 75 2.32 -28.85 13.57
N GLN A 76 1.45 -28.39 14.47
CA GLN A 76 1.44 -28.83 15.87
C GLN A 76 1.11 -30.32 15.98
N LYS A 77 0.14 -30.82 15.20
CA LYS A 77 -0.19 -32.26 15.12
C LYS A 77 0.97 -33.08 14.57
N ALA A 78 1.62 -32.62 13.50
CA ALA A 78 2.78 -33.30 12.92
C ALA A 78 3.92 -33.41 13.94
N LYS A 79 4.20 -32.32 14.67
CA LYS A 79 5.21 -32.29 15.74
C LYS A 79 4.89 -33.25 16.88
N ALA A 80 3.64 -33.27 17.35
CA ALA A 80 3.21 -34.20 18.40
C ALA A 80 3.37 -35.67 17.98
N ASN A 81 3.17 -35.97 16.70
CA ASN A 81 3.30 -37.31 16.15
C ASN A 81 4.72 -37.63 15.62
N ASN A 82 5.71 -36.75 15.81
CA ASN A 82 7.06 -36.88 15.21
C ASN A 82 7.06 -37.14 13.69
N THR A 83 6.12 -36.53 12.98
CA THR A 83 5.96 -36.64 11.52
C THR A 83 6.22 -35.33 10.81
N LYS A 84 6.54 -35.39 9.51
CA LYS A 84 6.71 -34.20 8.66
C LYS A 84 5.36 -33.77 8.06
N PRO A 85 4.99 -32.48 8.15
CA PRO A 85 3.73 -32.00 7.58
C PRO A 85 3.72 -32.05 6.05
N ASN A 86 2.60 -32.47 5.48
CA ASN A 86 2.42 -32.55 4.03
C ASN A 86 2.07 -31.18 3.43
N LYS A 87 3.04 -30.56 2.75
CA LYS A 87 2.87 -29.22 2.15
C LYS A 87 1.74 -29.12 1.13
N LYS A 88 1.51 -30.16 0.31
CA LYS A 88 0.42 -30.16 -0.68
C LYS A 88 -0.95 -30.18 0.01
N GLN A 89 -1.07 -30.90 1.12
CA GLN A 89 -2.26 -30.92 1.95
C GLN A 89 -2.50 -29.58 2.65
N GLN A 90 -1.45 -28.96 3.21
CA GLN A 90 -1.54 -27.63 3.83
C GLN A 90 -2.07 -26.56 2.87
N VAL A 91 -1.64 -26.58 1.60
CA VAL A 91 -2.17 -25.67 0.57
C VAL A 91 -3.68 -25.90 0.33
N LYS A 92 -4.14 -27.15 0.34
CA LYS A 92 -5.57 -27.46 0.20
C LYS A 92 -6.37 -26.98 1.43
N MET A 93 -5.87 -27.24 2.63
CA MET A 93 -6.50 -26.80 3.89
C MET A 93 -6.60 -25.28 3.97
N TYR A 94 -5.51 -24.57 3.62
CA TYR A 94 -5.49 -23.11 3.55
C TYR A 94 -6.57 -22.59 2.59
N LYS A 95 -6.62 -23.12 1.36
CA LYS A 95 -7.61 -22.69 0.35
C LYS A 95 -9.04 -22.94 0.84
N LYS A 96 -9.30 -24.10 1.47
CA LYS A 96 -10.62 -24.42 2.03
C LYS A 96 -11.00 -23.47 3.15
N ALA A 97 -10.10 -23.22 4.11
CA ALA A 97 -10.35 -22.28 5.20
C ALA A 97 -10.63 -20.85 4.70
N MET A 98 -9.92 -20.39 3.67
CA MET A 98 -10.17 -19.08 3.07
C MET A 98 -11.49 -19.03 2.29
N GLN A 99 -11.88 -20.13 1.65
CA GLN A 99 -13.20 -20.23 1.01
C GLN A 99 -14.31 -20.20 2.06
N ASP A 100 -14.15 -20.92 3.17
CA ASP A 100 -15.13 -20.97 4.24
C ASP A 100 -15.32 -19.60 4.91
N LEU A 101 -14.21 -18.86 5.10
CA LEU A 101 -14.25 -17.47 5.55
C LEU A 101 -15.06 -16.57 4.60
N GLN A 102 -14.84 -16.69 3.29
CA GLN A 102 -15.58 -15.93 2.29
C GLN A 102 -17.06 -16.31 2.26
N ASP A 103 -17.37 -17.59 2.46
CA ASP A 103 -18.73 -18.12 2.43
C ASP A 103 -19.52 -17.69 3.65
N ASP A 104 -18.89 -17.74 4.82
CA ASP A 104 -19.45 -17.23 6.07
C ASP A 104 -19.79 -15.74 5.97
N PHE A 105 -18.82 -14.92 5.54
CA PHE A 105 -19.06 -13.49 5.33
C PHE A 105 -20.15 -13.22 4.29
N TYR A 106 -20.13 -13.96 3.19
CA TYR A 106 -21.13 -13.83 2.14
C TYR A 106 -22.54 -14.11 2.65
N ASN A 107 -22.71 -15.22 3.37
CA ASN A 107 -24.02 -15.64 3.89
C ASN A 107 -24.53 -14.71 4.99
N ALA A 108 -23.64 -14.22 5.85
CA ALA A 108 -23.99 -13.35 6.97
C ALA A 108 -24.25 -11.89 6.56
N VAL A 109 -23.53 -11.37 5.56
CA VAL A 109 -23.57 -9.95 5.20
C VAL A 109 -23.91 -9.78 3.72
N SER A 110 -23.01 -10.18 2.81
CA SER A 110 -23.08 -9.78 1.40
C SER A 110 -24.39 -10.17 0.69
N LYS A 111 -24.93 -11.36 1.00
CA LYS A 111 -26.15 -11.89 0.39
C LYS A 111 -27.37 -10.98 0.58
N LYS A 112 -27.45 -10.25 1.70
CA LYS A 112 -28.55 -9.31 2.00
C LYS A 112 -28.56 -8.08 1.08
N TYR A 113 -27.42 -7.76 0.47
CA TYR A 113 -27.21 -6.57 -0.36
C TYR A 113 -27.02 -6.89 -1.84
N ASP A 114 -27.51 -8.05 -2.29
CA ASP A 114 -27.44 -8.54 -3.67
C ASP A 114 -26.02 -8.61 -4.28
N LEU A 115 -25.00 -8.62 -3.43
CA LEU A 115 -23.62 -8.85 -3.84
C LEU A 115 -23.46 -10.32 -4.20
N THR A 116 -22.69 -10.62 -5.24
CA THR A 116 -22.39 -12.01 -5.60
C THR A 116 -21.15 -12.52 -4.86
N ARG A 117 -21.19 -13.77 -4.36
CA ARG A 117 -20.05 -14.45 -3.70
C ARG A 117 -18.78 -14.45 -4.58
N LYS A 118 -18.97 -14.69 -5.87
CA LYS A 118 -17.91 -14.70 -6.89
C LYS A 118 -18.29 -13.69 -7.95
N SER A 119 -17.33 -12.96 -8.49
CA SER A 119 -17.57 -12.18 -9.71
C SER A 119 -17.86 -13.15 -10.87
N LYS A 120 -18.81 -12.81 -11.74
CA LYS A 120 -19.10 -13.60 -12.96
C LYS A 120 -17.89 -13.76 -13.87
N THR A 121 -16.96 -12.81 -13.82
CA THR A 121 -15.68 -12.84 -14.53
C THR A 121 -14.55 -12.76 -13.51
N PRO A 122 -13.82 -13.85 -13.24
CA PRO A 122 -12.55 -13.76 -12.53
C PRO A 122 -11.65 -12.81 -13.32
N ARG A 123 -11.09 -11.77 -12.68
CA ARG A 123 -10.05 -10.98 -13.35
C ARG A 123 -8.93 -11.95 -13.72
N PRO A 124 -8.56 -12.08 -15.02
CA PRO A 124 -7.47 -12.96 -15.39
C PRO A 124 -6.24 -12.52 -14.60
N ARG A 125 -5.57 -13.47 -13.93
CA ARG A 125 -4.24 -13.18 -13.42
C ARG A 125 -3.41 -12.80 -14.63
N VAL A 126 -2.79 -11.63 -14.59
CA VAL A 126 -1.84 -11.24 -15.64
C VAL A 126 -0.63 -12.14 -15.46
N ALA A 127 -0.65 -13.29 -16.15
CA ALA A 127 0.53 -14.11 -16.35
C ALA A 127 1.32 -13.41 -17.46
N GLY A 128 2.54 -12.98 -17.12
CA GLY A 128 3.44 -12.41 -18.11
C GLY A 128 3.78 -13.43 -19.21
N THR A 129 3.96 -12.87 -20.42
CA THR A 129 4.63 -13.42 -21.63
C THR A 129 3.90 -14.44 -22.55
N THR A 130 3.50 -13.91 -23.72
CA THR A 130 3.84 -14.26 -25.12
C THR A 130 3.68 -15.70 -25.68
N GLU A 131 3.16 -15.77 -26.91
CA GLU A 131 2.91 -16.95 -27.78
C GLU A 131 1.78 -17.92 -27.41
N GLU A 132 1.77 -18.51 -26.22
CA GLU A 132 0.78 -19.54 -25.85
C GLU A 132 -0.66 -18.98 -25.83
N TYR A 133 -0.81 -17.72 -25.42
CA TYR A 133 -2.09 -16.99 -25.47
C TYR A 133 -2.59 -16.78 -26.91
N LYS A 134 -1.68 -16.56 -27.88
CA LYS A 134 -2.06 -16.33 -29.28
C LYS A 134 -2.54 -17.63 -29.94
N GLU A 135 -1.88 -18.74 -29.63
CA GLU A 135 -2.25 -20.10 -30.05
C GLU A 135 -3.64 -20.48 -29.55
N VAL A 136 -3.91 -20.29 -28.24
CA VAL A 136 -5.21 -20.61 -27.63
C VAL A 136 -6.33 -19.75 -28.24
N VAL A 137 -6.10 -18.44 -28.46
CA VAL A 137 -7.07 -17.56 -29.12
C VAL A 137 -7.36 -18.04 -30.55
N LYS A 138 -6.33 -18.44 -31.31
CA LYS A 138 -6.46 -18.92 -32.69
C LYS A 138 -7.22 -20.26 -32.78
N GLN A 139 -6.95 -21.20 -31.87
CA GLN A 139 -7.68 -22.47 -31.80
C GLN A 139 -9.16 -22.25 -31.43
N THR A 140 -9.42 -21.34 -30.50
CA THR A 140 -10.79 -21.00 -30.07
C THR A 140 -11.59 -20.34 -31.20
N GLN A 141 -10.95 -19.46 -31.99
CA GLN A 141 -11.55 -18.83 -33.17
C GLN A 141 -11.87 -19.84 -34.28
N ASN A 142 -10.99 -20.81 -34.53
CA ASN A 142 -11.23 -21.87 -35.52
C ASN A 142 -12.38 -22.79 -35.13
N LEU A 143 -12.51 -23.14 -33.85
CA LEU A 143 -13.64 -23.91 -33.32
C LEU A 143 -14.95 -23.15 -33.46
N GLN A 144 -14.97 -21.85 -33.14
CA GLN A 144 -16.15 -21.00 -33.36
C GLN A 144 -16.55 -20.95 -34.83
N LYS A 145 -15.59 -20.88 -35.76
CA LYS A 145 -15.86 -20.84 -37.20
C LYS A 145 -16.50 -22.14 -37.71
N LYS A 146 -16.00 -23.31 -37.26
CA LYS A 146 -16.60 -24.62 -37.56
C LYS A 146 -18.02 -24.78 -37.00
N VAL A 147 -18.27 -24.26 -35.80
CA VAL A 147 -19.62 -24.26 -35.21
C VAL A 147 -20.57 -23.39 -36.02
N ILE A 148 -20.10 -22.25 -36.53
CA ILE A 148 -20.91 -21.36 -37.40
C ILE A 148 -21.20 -22.04 -38.75
N GLU A 149 -20.21 -22.66 -39.39
CA GLU A 149 -20.39 -23.38 -40.67
C GLU A 149 -21.37 -24.56 -40.53
N THR A 150 -21.27 -25.36 -39.46
CA THR A 150 -22.22 -26.46 -39.21
C THR A 150 -23.64 -25.97 -38.93
N ILE A 151 -23.79 -24.82 -38.28
CA ILE A 151 -25.10 -24.15 -38.11
C ILE A 151 -25.64 -23.64 -39.45
N GLU A 152 -24.79 -23.16 -40.35
CA GLU A 152 -25.19 -22.69 -41.69
C GLU A 152 -25.63 -23.84 -42.62
N ASP A 153 -24.94 -24.98 -42.57
CA ASP A 153 -25.33 -26.18 -43.32
C ASP A 153 -26.63 -26.80 -42.80
N ALA A 154 -26.82 -26.85 -41.47
CA ALA A 154 -28.09 -27.27 -40.86
C ALA A 154 -29.24 -26.33 -41.26
N LYS A 155 -28.99 -25.02 -41.37
CA LYS A 155 -29.97 -24.04 -41.87
C LYS A 155 -30.30 -24.27 -43.34
N LYS A 156 -29.31 -24.51 -44.22
CA LYS A 156 -29.56 -24.82 -45.64
C LYS A 156 -30.36 -26.10 -45.84
N HIS A 157 -30.05 -27.15 -45.07
CA HIS A 157 -30.75 -28.43 -45.18
C HIS A 157 -32.18 -28.36 -44.63
N GLY A 158 -32.37 -27.72 -43.46
CA GLY A 158 -33.70 -27.48 -42.87
C GLY A 158 -34.58 -26.55 -43.73
N PHE A 159 -33.99 -25.57 -44.42
CA PHE A 159 -34.70 -24.68 -45.32
C PHE A 159 -35.22 -25.38 -46.58
N ARG A 160 -34.48 -26.37 -47.11
CA ARG A 160 -34.86 -27.15 -48.29
C ARG A 160 -36.00 -28.12 -48.02
N VAL A 161 -36.01 -28.74 -46.83
CA VAL A 161 -37.09 -29.63 -46.37
C VAL A 161 -38.36 -28.82 -46.07
N GLY A 162 -38.22 -27.64 -45.46
CA GLY A 162 -39.35 -26.74 -45.20
C GLY A 162 -39.98 -26.10 -46.44
N LEU A 163 -39.24 -25.95 -47.55
CA LEU A 163 -39.76 -25.43 -48.82
C LEU A 163 -40.72 -26.40 -49.52
N ALA A 164 -40.44 -27.70 -49.49
CA ALA A 164 -41.30 -28.74 -50.07
C ALA A 164 -42.65 -28.88 -49.32
N GLU A 165 -42.68 -28.52 -48.04
CA GLU A 165 -43.86 -28.58 -47.18
C GLU A 165 -44.72 -27.30 -47.27
N PHE A 166 -44.12 -26.20 -47.74
CA PHE A 166 -44.70 -24.85 -47.73
C PHE A 166 -45.45 -24.47 -49.01
N GLU A 167 -45.19 -25.11 -50.15
CA GLU A 167 -45.93 -24.84 -51.40
C GLU A 167 -47.43 -25.20 -51.30
N ASN A 168 -47.82 -26.00 -50.30
CA ASN A 168 -49.14 -26.61 -50.25
C ASN A 168 -50.22 -25.80 -49.50
N ASN A 169 -49.90 -24.73 -48.73
CA ASN A 169 -50.95 -24.01 -47.97
C ASN A 169 -50.73 -22.49 -47.79
N ASN A 170 -51.64 -21.73 -48.41
CA ASN A 170 -52.16 -20.38 -48.11
C ASN A 170 -51.21 -19.15 -48.08
N VAL A 171 -51.18 -18.43 -49.22
CA VAL A 171 -50.38 -17.21 -49.50
C VAL A 171 -50.70 -16.02 -48.57
N ILE A 172 -51.95 -15.88 -48.12
CA ILE A 172 -52.40 -14.75 -47.29
C ILE A 172 -51.79 -14.80 -45.88
N THR A 173 -51.67 -16.00 -45.31
CA THR A 173 -51.07 -16.20 -43.98
C THR A 173 -49.58 -15.86 -43.97
N LYS A 174 -48.87 -16.13 -45.07
CA LYS A 174 -47.44 -15.82 -45.24
C LYS A 174 -47.18 -14.31 -45.29
N LEU A 175 -48.02 -13.54 -45.98
CA LEU A 175 -47.91 -12.08 -46.06
C LEU A 175 -48.12 -11.42 -44.69
N ASN A 176 -49.09 -11.90 -43.92
CA ASN A 176 -49.36 -11.37 -42.57
C ASN A 176 -48.22 -11.70 -41.60
N ILE A 177 -47.68 -12.91 -41.62
CA ILE A 177 -46.52 -13.29 -40.79
C ILE A 177 -45.28 -12.48 -41.16
N LEU A 178 -45.02 -12.25 -42.45
CA LEU A 178 -43.86 -11.47 -42.91
C LEU A 178 -43.92 -10.01 -42.43
N ASN A 179 -45.10 -9.39 -42.49
CA ASN A 179 -45.32 -8.01 -42.02
C ASN A 179 -45.16 -7.90 -40.49
N ILE A 180 -45.69 -8.86 -39.73
CA ILE A 180 -45.52 -8.93 -38.28
C ILE A 180 -44.03 -9.11 -37.91
N THR A 181 -43.32 -9.99 -38.63
CA THR A 181 -41.89 -10.26 -38.38
C THR A 181 -41.01 -9.06 -38.71
N LYS A 182 -41.27 -8.36 -39.84
CA LYS A 182 -40.55 -7.12 -40.18
C LYS A 182 -40.78 -6.01 -39.14
N LYS A 183 -42.01 -5.85 -38.65
CA LYS A 183 -42.34 -4.84 -37.62
C LYS A 183 -41.66 -5.16 -36.29
N ARG A 184 -41.66 -6.44 -35.86
CA ARG A 184 -40.92 -6.90 -34.67
C ARG A 184 -39.42 -6.68 -34.80
N ASN A 185 -38.83 -7.01 -35.95
CA ASN A 185 -37.40 -6.80 -36.20
C ASN A 185 -37.00 -5.32 -36.14
N PHE A 186 -37.86 -4.41 -36.62
CA PHE A 186 -37.63 -2.96 -36.53
C PHE A 186 -37.74 -2.42 -35.10
N GLU A 187 -38.70 -2.91 -34.32
CA GLU A 187 -38.82 -2.57 -32.89
C GLU A 187 -37.61 -3.05 -32.07
N ASP A 188 -37.14 -4.27 -32.32
CA ASP A 188 -35.98 -4.81 -31.61
C ASP A 188 -34.67 -4.11 -32.03
N LEU A 189 -34.52 -3.71 -33.30
CA LEU A 189 -33.41 -2.88 -33.74
C LEU A 189 -33.43 -1.49 -33.08
N ASN A 190 -34.61 -0.86 -32.95
CA ASN A 190 -34.75 0.41 -32.24
C ASN A 190 -34.42 0.30 -30.74
N LYS A 191 -34.76 -0.82 -30.09
CA LYS A 191 -34.34 -1.08 -28.71
C LYS A 191 -32.82 -1.22 -28.60
N GLN A 192 -32.18 -1.91 -29.56
CA GLN A 192 -30.72 -2.02 -29.61
C GLN A 192 -30.05 -0.66 -29.83
N ILE A 193 -30.56 0.18 -30.74
CA ILE A 193 -30.06 1.54 -30.97
C ILE A 193 -30.17 2.39 -29.70
N LYS A 194 -31.32 2.38 -29.02
CA LYS A 194 -31.48 3.09 -27.73
C LYS A 194 -30.53 2.60 -26.65
N SER A 195 -30.25 1.30 -26.61
CA SER A 195 -29.27 0.73 -25.69
C SER A 195 -27.85 1.22 -25.99
N LEU A 196 -27.47 1.21 -27.28
CA LEU A 196 -26.17 1.70 -27.75
C LEU A 196 -25.98 3.20 -27.47
N GLU A 197 -27.02 4.01 -27.64
CA GLU A 197 -26.99 5.44 -27.29
C GLU A 197 -26.77 5.68 -25.79
N LYS A 198 -27.42 4.89 -24.93
CA LYS A 198 -27.18 4.92 -23.48
C LYS A 198 -25.74 4.56 -23.15
N HIS A 199 -25.19 3.51 -23.77
CA HIS A 199 -23.78 3.13 -23.58
C HIS A 199 -22.83 4.22 -24.07
N LYS A 200 -23.09 4.82 -25.24
CA LYS A 200 -22.31 5.94 -25.78
C LYS A 200 -22.29 7.14 -24.82
N ASN A 201 -23.44 7.53 -24.27
CA ASN A 201 -23.52 8.61 -23.28
C ASN A 201 -22.79 8.26 -21.97
N TYR A 202 -22.91 7.02 -21.50
CA TYR A 202 -22.16 6.55 -20.33
C TYR A 202 -20.64 6.69 -20.51
N TYR A 203 -20.10 6.23 -21.63
CA TYR A 203 -18.66 6.35 -21.91
C TYR A 203 -18.22 7.79 -22.12
N LYS A 204 -19.06 8.64 -22.72
CA LYS A 204 -18.80 10.07 -22.88
C LYS A 204 -18.68 10.77 -21.52
N ASN A 205 -19.67 10.61 -20.64
CA ASN A 205 -19.66 11.20 -19.29
C ASN A 205 -18.46 10.72 -18.46
N ARG A 206 -18.10 9.43 -18.59
CA ARG A 206 -16.95 8.86 -17.90
C ARG A 206 -15.63 9.44 -18.41
N LYS A 207 -15.50 9.65 -19.72
CA LYS A 207 -14.33 10.32 -20.33
C LYS A 207 -14.18 11.75 -19.80
N ASP A 208 -15.27 12.50 -19.72
CA ASP A 208 -15.26 13.88 -19.22
C ASP A 208 -14.90 13.95 -17.73
N HIS A 209 -15.43 13.03 -16.91
CA HIS A 209 -15.06 12.90 -15.51
C HIS A 209 -13.56 12.64 -15.32
N TYR A 210 -12.99 11.71 -16.09
CA TYR A 210 -11.56 11.44 -15.99
C TYR A 210 -10.70 12.59 -16.49
N LYS A 211 -11.14 13.30 -17.53
CA LYS A 211 -10.46 14.51 -18.02
C LYS A 211 -10.36 15.58 -16.93
N GLN A 212 -11.49 15.88 -16.26
CA GLN A 212 -11.50 16.84 -15.16
C GLN A 212 -10.62 16.39 -13.99
N LYS A 213 -10.65 15.10 -13.64
CA LYS A 213 -9.79 14.54 -12.60
C LYS A 213 -8.31 14.65 -12.94
N THR A 214 -7.92 14.39 -14.20
CA THR A 214 -6.53 14.53 -14.64
C THR A 214 -6.06 15.99 -14.63
N GLU A 215 -6.92 16.94 -15.00
CA GLU A 215 -6.61 18.36 -14.94
C GLU A 215 -6.41 18.84 -13.50
N LYS A 216 -7.25 18.37 -12.57
CA LYS A 216 -7.11 18.68 -11.14
C LYS A 216 -5.81 18.11 -10.56
N LEU A 217 -5.52 16.82 -10.79
CA LEU A 217 -4.26 16.21 -10.34
C LEU A 217 -3.05 16.92 -10.94
N SER A 218 -3.10 17.34 -12.20
CA SER A 218 -1.99 18.06 -12.83
C SER A 218 -1.72 19.40 -12.14
N LYS A 219 -2.75 20.11 -11.68
CA LYS A 219 -2.59 21.35 -10.89
C LYS A 219 -1.97 21.07 -9.53
N GLU A 220 -2.49 20.08 -8.80
CA GLU A 220 -1.96 19.69 -7.49
C GLU A 220 -0.48 19.26 -7.55
N VAL A 221 -0.10 18.51 -8.60
CA VAL A 221 1.31 18.14 -8.83
C VAL A 221 2.18 19.38 -9.06
N LYS A 222 1.72 20.35 -9.86
CA LYS A 222 2.46 21.60 -10.09
C LYS A 222 2.63 22.42 -8.82
N GLU A 223 1.59 22.51 -8.00
CA GLU A 223 1.66 23.19 -6.69
C GLU A 223 2.65 22.49 -5.76
N PHE A 224 2.63 21.15 -5.73
CA PHE A 224 3.58 20.38 -4.94
C PHE A 224 5.03 20.55 -5.43
N GLU A 225 5.26 20.54 -6.74
CA GLU A 225 6.59 20.80 -7.33
C GLU A 225 7.13 22.18 -6.95
N GLN A 226 6.27 23.20 -6.90
CA GLN A 226 6.63 24.53 -6.42
C GLN A 226 7.02 24.51 -4.94
N VAL A 227 6.26 23.82 -4.09
CA VAL A 227 6.58 23.69 -2.66
C VAL A 227 7.93 22.97 -2.47
N VAL A 228 8.16 21.87 -3.16
CA VAL A 228 9.43 21.13 -3.08
C VAL A 228 10.60 22.02 -3.52
N THR A 229 10.42 22.78 -4.59
CA THR A 229 11.47 23.66 -5.13
C THR A 229 11.76 24.84 -4.22
N ASN A 230 10.73 25.48 -3.68
CA ASN A 230 10.88 26.72 -2.91
C ASN A 230 11.20 26.48 -1.43
N PHE A 231 10.76 25.36 -0.87
CA PHE A 231 10.94 25.09 0.57
C PHE A 231 11.89 23.93 0.83
N TYR A 232 11.62 22.75 0.24
CA TYR A 232 12.35 21.54 0.61
C TYR A 232 13.82 21.60 0.17
N LYS A 233 14.09 21.98 -1.09
CA LYS A 233 15.47 22.09 -1.61
C LYS A 233 16.33 23.08 -0.81
N PRO A 234 15.88 24.33 -0.52
CA PRO A 234 16.66 25.26 0.30
C PRO A 234 16.85 24.79 1.75
N ALA A 235 15.80 24.23 2.36
CA ALA A 235 15.89 23.72 3.73
C ALA A 235 16.90 22.58 3.85
N TYR A 236 16.89 21.64 2.90
CA TYR A 236 17.84 20.53 2.85
C TYR A 236 19.28 21.02 2.68
N LYS A 237 19.52 22.01 1.79
CA LYS A 237 20.85 22.61 1.62
C LYS A 237 21.34 23.28 2.91
N LYS A 238 20.44 23.99 3.60
CA LYS A 238 20.77 24.65 4.89
C LYS A 238 21.06 23.64 6.00
N LEU A 239 20.31 22.53 6.05
CA LEU A 239 20.56 21.45 7.00
C LEU A 239 21.96 20.86 6.81
N ASN A 240 22.34 20.53 5.57
CA ASN A 240 23.67 20.01 5.28
C ASN A 240 24.78 20.98 5.67
N SER A 241 24.61 22.30 5.45
CA SER A 241 25.60 23.28 5.90
C SER A 241 25.75 23.32 7.42
N ILE A 242 24.64 23.21 8.16
CA ILE A 242 24.66 23.20 9.63
C ILE A 242 25.31 21.92 10.16
N GLU A 243 25.07 20.78 9.52
CA GLU A 243 25.72 19.51 9.89
C GLU A 243 27.24 19.56 9.71
N LEU A 244 27.70 20.14 8.60
CA LEU A 244 29.13 20.35 8.35
C LEU A 244 29.75 21.29 9.39
N GLU A 245 29.09 22.42 9.68
CA GLU A 245 29.56 23.37 10.71
C GLU A 245 29.63 22.72 12.10
N ASN A 246 28.61 21.94 12.48
CA ASN A 246 28.61 21.20 13.75
C ASN A 246 29.72 20.16 13.84
N ALA A 247 30.05 19.49 12.73
CA ALA A 247 31.17 18.54 12.69
C ALA A 247 32.51 19.26 12.91
N GLU A 248 32.71 20.43 12.29
CA GLU A 248 33.89 21.26 12.50
C GLU A 248 33.99 21.77 13.94
N LEU A 249 32.88 22.26 14.51
CA LEU A 249 32.82 22.72 15.90
C LEU A 249 33.17 21.61 16.89
N LYS A 250 32.66 20.40 16.69
CA LYS A 250 33.03 19.22 17.52
C LYS A 250 34.53 18.94 17.45
N LYS A 251 35.13 19.01 16.27
CA LYS A 251 36.58 18.81 16.09
C LYS A 251 37.38 19.91 16.80
N ARG A 252 36.98 21.17 16.67
CA ARG A 252 37.61 22.30 17.38
C ARG A 252 37.51 22.15 18.89
N ASN A 253 36.35 21.77 19.41
CA ASN A 253 36.15 21.56 20.84
C ASN A 253 37.02 20.42 21.39
N SER A 254 37.18 19.32 20.65
CA SER A 254 38.11 18.24 21.03
C SER A 254 39.54 18.74 21.20
N ILE A 255 40.03 19.53 20.24
CA ILE A 255 41.39 20.08 20.29
C ILE A 255 41.55 21.05 21.47
N LEU A 256 40.53 21.85 21.77
CA LEU A 256 40.55 22.78 22.90
C LEU A 256 40.57 22.04 24.24
N LEU A 257 39.81 20.96 24.37
CA LEU A 257 39.82 20.11 25.57
C LEU A 257 41.20 19.52 25.81
N GLU A 258 41.83 18.94 24.78
CA GLU A 258 43.19 18.40 24.90
C GLU A 258 44.22 19.46 25.31
N LYS A 259 44.12 20.68 24.76
CA LYS A 259 44.98 21.79 25.16
C LYS A 259 44.74 22.21 26.61
N ASN A 260 43.48 22.25 27.03
CA ASN A 260 43.11 22.61 28.39
C ASN A 260 43.62 21.58 29.40
N ASP A 261 43.54 20.30 29.08
CA ASP A 261 44.08 19.22 29.91
C ASP A 261 45.60 19.34 30.07
N LYS A 262 46.32 19.62 28.97
CA LYS A 262 47.77 19.87 29.01
C LYS A 262 48.12 21.07 29.90
N LEU A 263 47.41 22.17 29.75
CA LEU A 263 47.62 23.37 30.58
C LEU A 263 47.30 23.09 32.06
N SER A 264 46.26 22.31 32.35
CA SER A 264 45.90 21.89 33.71
C SER A 264 47.00 21.04 34.35
N ILE A 265 47.59 20.10 33.59
CA ILE A 265 48.73 19.29 34.03
C ILE A 265 49.94 20.19 34.34
N GLU A 266 50.28 21.11 33.43
CA GLU A 266 51.40 22.03 33.61
C GLU A 266 51.20 22.95 34.84
N LEU A 267 49.99 23.47 35.02
CA LEU A 267 49.64 24.31 36.16
C LEU A 267 49.74 23.52 37.47
N ASN A 268 49.27 22.28 37.51
CA ASN A 268 49.41 21.41 38.67
C ASN A 268 50.87 21.12 39.00
N ALA A 269 51.72 20.87 38.00
CA ALA A 269 53.15 20.67 38.19
C ALA A 269 53.82 21.93 38.78
N LYS A 270 53.53 23.11 38.22
CA LYS A 270 54.02 24.40 38.75
C LYS A 270 53.56 24.65 40.18
N THR A 271 52.31 24.32 40.50
CA THR A 271 51.75 24.48 41.84
C THR A 271 52.47 23.57 42.85
N LYS A 272 52.66 22.29 42.52
CA LYS A 272 53.43 21.36 43.37
C LYS A 272 54.87 21.82 43.60
N MET A 273 55.52 22.33 42.55
CA MET A 273 56.87 22.88 42.67
C MET A 273 56.87 24.10 43.59
N LEU A 274 55.92 25.03 43.43
CA LEU A 274 55.78 26.19 44.29
C LEU A 274 55.60 25.79 45.76
N ASP A 275 54.76 24.79 46.02
CA ASP A 275 54.53 24.28 47.38
C ASP A 275 55.78 23.62 47.98
N ALA A 276 56.57 22.91 47.17
CA ALA A 276 57.84 22.33 47.60
C ALA A 276 58.86 23.43 47.96
N VAL A 277 58.96 24.49 47.14
CA VAL A 277 59.84 25.63 47.42
C VAL A 277 59.37 26.38 48.68
N LYS A 278 58.05 26.61 48.83
CA LYS A 278 57.45 27.16 50.06
C LYS A 278 57.88 26.38 51.30
N LYS A 279 57.74 25.05 51.24
CA LYS A 279 58.11 24.15 52.34
C LYS A 279 59.60 24.20 52.67
N TYR A 280 60.47 24.30 51.66
CA TYR A 280 61.92 24.38 51.84
C TYR A 280 62.34 25.66 52.57
N PHE A 281 61.79 26.81 52.18
CA PHE A 281 62.12 28.10 52.82
C PHE A 281 61.38 28.32 54.14
N ASN A 282 60.23 27.68 54.35
CA ASN A 282 59.46 27.68 55.60
C ASN A 282 59.33 29.10 56.23
N SER A 283 59.88 29.34 57.43
CA SER A 283 59.85 30.65 58.10
C SER A 283 60.60 31.77 57.38
N LYS A 284 61.41 31.45 56.37
CA LYS A 284 62.11 32.42 55.50
C LYS A 284 61.40 32.66 54.17
N TRP A 285 60.21 32.08 53.96
CA TRP A 285 59.44 32.19 52.71
C TRP A 285 59.13 33.64 52.33
N ASP A 286 58.67 34.47 53.27
CA ASP A 286 58.27 35.85 52.99
C ASP A 286 59.47 36.72 52.59
N ASN A 287 60.63 36.51 53.21
CA ASN A 287 61.88 37.18 52.83
C ASN A 287 62.34 36.75 51.43
N PHE A 288 62.23 35.46 51.11
CA PHE A 288 62.56 34.93 49.78
C PHE A 288 61.65 35.50 48.69
N ILE A 289 60.32 35.53 48.91
CA ILE A 289 59.36 36.07 47.94
C ILE A 289 59.53 37.57 47.75
N ASN A 290 59.78 38.33 48.82
CA ASN A 290 60.04 39.76 48.71
C ASN A 290 61.31 40.04 47.90
N TYR A 291 62.40 39.29 48.15
CA TYR A 291 63.65 39.38 47.37
C TYR A 291 63.45 38.99 45.89
N PHE A 292 62.75 37.88 45.63
CA PHE A 292 62.46 37.39 44.29
C PHE A 292 61.61 38.40 43.49
N ASN A 293 60.56 38.95 44.10
CA ASN A 293 59.70 39.94 43.46
C ASN A 293 60.42 41.28 43.22
N SER A 294 61.28 41.73 44.15
CA SER A 294 62.10 42.93 43.94
C SER A 294 63.08 42.78 42.76
N ASN A 295 63.63 41.58 42.55
CA ASN A 295 64.55 41.30 41.42
C ASN A 295 63.83 40.95 40.11
N LYS A 296 62.56 40.53 40.15
CA LYS A 296 61.76 40.31 38.94
C LYS A 296 61.46 41.62 38.21
N ASN A 297 61.23 42.70 38.95
CA ASN A 297 60.99 44.05 38.40
C ASN A 297 62.26 44.72 37.86
N THR A 298 63.46 44.31 38.30
CA THR A 298 64.74 44.82 37.74
C THR A 298 65.15 44.08 36.46
N ALA A 299 64.75 42.82 36.30
CA ALA A 299 64.99 42.04 35.08
C ALA A 299 64.11 42.46 33.90
N THR A 300 62.84 42.82 34.12
CA THR A 300 61.95 43.31 33.05
C THR A 300 62.32 44.70 32.53
N ASN A 301 62.95 45.55 33.37
CA ASN A 301 63.51 46.83 32.93
C ASN A 301 64.84 46.72 32.16
N LYS A 302 65.55 45.58 32.24
CA LYS A 302 66.81 45.35 31.50
C LYS A 302 66.63 44.94 30.04
N HIS A 303 65.40 44.72 29.57
CA HIS A 303 65.10 44.36 28.17
C HIS A 303 64.40 45.45 27.37
N LYS A 304 64.18 46.65 27.94
CA LYS A 304 63.68 47.81 27.18
C LYS A 304 64.74 48.65 26.48
N TYR A 305 66.04 48.33 26.62
CA TYR A 305 67.12 49.02 25.92
C TYR A 305 68.09 48.02 25.28
N LYS A 306 67.66 47.40 24.18
CA LYS A 306 68.55 46.84 23.15
C LYS A 306 67.69 46.53 21.93
N ASN A 307 67.51 47.56 21.09
CA ASN A 307 67.36 47.54 19.64
C ASN A 307 67.10 48.99 19.19
N ILE A 308 68.19 49.79 19.24
CA ILE A 308 68.58 50.66 18.11
C ILE A 308 69.33 49.74 17.17
#